data_AF-A0AAD6I7T4-F1
#
_entry.id   AF-A0AAD6I7T4-F1
#
_cell.length_a   1.000
_cell.length_b   1.000
_cell.length_c   1.000
_cell.angle_alpha   90.00
_cell.angle_beta   90.00
_cell.angle_gamma   90.00
#
_symmetry.space_group_name_H-M   'P 1'
#
loop_
_entity.id
_entity.type
_entity.pdbx_description
1 polymer ?
#
loop_
_entity_poly.entity_id
_entity_poly.type
_entity_poly.pdbx_seq_one_letter_code
_entity_poly.pdbx_strand_id
1 'polypeptide(L)'
;MFQPAPTTAKERATFIKKQQEDALARLPLNALFIVLWIRSDPPRQNDFHWGYYFHTSAMGGTKYHMRNLGGGWMPDHGPTGGVFKSNFLCVLVQVAIVPGTVYGQLDQIMRSHDGDVNSIPGVTCRVWLMKILQKLIQQGIVRCSNVDALSQECMAIGNQYSASAAINQQPRPVVRSRLCL
;
A
#
# COMPACT_ATOMS: atom_id res chain seq x y z
N MET A 1 -28.45 -13.54 1.72
CA MET A 1 -28.81 -13.70 0.29
C MET A 1 -27.54 -13.93 -0.50
N PHE A 2 -27.37 -15.10 -1.11
CA PHE A 2 -26.28 -15.36 -2.05
C PHE A 2 -26.58 -14.62 -3.36
N GLN A 3 -25.70 -13.72 -3.80
CA GLN A 3 -25.79 -13.18 -5.16
C GLN A 3 -25.28 -14.25 -6.14
N PRO A 4 -26.02 -14.56 -7.22
CA PRO A 4 -25.56 -15.49 -8.24
C PRO A 4 -24.29 -14.95 -8.92
N ALA A 5 -23.43 -15.86 -9.36
CA ALA A 5 -22.19 -15.50 -10.04
C ALA A 5 -22.50 -14.77 -11.36
N PRO A 6 -21.77 -13.67 -11.69
CA PRO A 6 -22.01 -12.91 -12.91
C PRO A 6 -21.75 -13.76 -14.16
N THR A 7 -22.68 -13.74 -15.11
CA THR A 7 -22.69 -14.60 -16.31
C THR A 7 -22.02 -13.97 -17.54
N THR A 8 -21.87 -12.65 -17.56
CA THR A 8 -21.22 -11.89 -18.66
C THR A 8 -20.00 -11.10 -18.18
N ALA A 9 -19.11 -10.75 -19.11
CA ALA A 9 -17.94 -9.91 -18.81
C ALA A 9 -18.33 -8.54 -18.23
N LYS A 10 -19.43 -7.95 -18.71
CA LYS A 10 -19.97 -6.68 -18.21
C LYS A 10 -20.45 -6.80 -16.77
N GLU A 11 -21.23 -7.84 -16.46
CA GLU A 11 -21.69 -8.12 -15.10
C GLU A 11 -20.52 -8.38 -14.15
N ARG A 12 -19.50 -9.12 -14.61
CA ARG A 12 -18.27 -9.36 -13.83
C ARG A 12 -17.54 -8.06 -13.52
N ALA A 13 -17.39 -7.16 -14.50
CA ALA A 13 -16.76 -5.87 -14.31
C ALA A 13 -17.54 -4.99 -13.32
N THR A 14 -18.88 -4.95 -13.43
CA THR A 14 -19.73 -4.22 -12.49
C THR A 14 -19.65 -4.80 -11.07
N PHE A 15 -19.65 -6.12 -10.95
CA PHE A 15 -19.51 -6.80 -9.65
C PHE A 15 -18.15 -6.49 -8.98
N ILE A 16 -17.05 -6.59 -9.74
CA ILE A 16 -15.71 -6.23 -9.25
C ILE A 16 -15.65 -4.77 -8.83
N LYS A 17 -16.19 -3.85 -9.65
CA LYS A 17 -16.24 -2.42 -9.33
C LYS A 17 -16.94 -2.18 -7.99
N LYS A 18 -18.10 -2.82 -7.78
CA LYS A 18 -18.83 -2.72 -6.50
C LYS A 18 -18.00 -3.24 -5.33
N GLN A 19 -17.36 -4.41 -5.47
CA GLN A 19 -16.49 -4.94 -4.41
C GLN A 19 -15.33 -4.01 -4.05
N GLN A 20 -14.74 -3.33 -5.05
CA GLN A 20 -13.65 -2.37 -4.84
C GLN A 20 -14.15 -1.09 -4.15
N GLU A 21 -15.32 -0.58 -4.53
CA GLU A 21 -15.95 0.58 -3.88
C GLU A 21 -16.34 0.28 -2.43
N ASP A 22 -16.96 -0.88 -2.19
CA ASP A 22 -17.32 -1.35 -0.85
C ASP A 22 -16.07 -1.61 0.01
N ALA A 23 -14.95 -2.05 -0.58
CA ALA A 23 -13.68 -2.21 0.13
C ALA A 23 -13.07 -0.86 0.50
N LEU A 24 -13.09 0.13 -0.40
CA LEU A 24 -12.60 1.48 -0.14
C LEU A 24 -13.38 2.15 0.98
N ALA A 25 -14.72 2.08 0.94
CA ALA A 25 -15.60 2.70 1.94
C ALA A 25 -15.44 2.12 3.36
N ARG A 26 -14.87 0.91 3.48
CA ARG A 26 -14.61 0.24 4.76
C ARG A 26 -13.23 0.54 5.33
N LEU A 27 -12.35 1.22 4.60
CA LEU A 27 -11.07 1.60 5.17
C LEU A 27 -11.28 2.62 6.31
N PRO A 28 -10.58 2.46 7.45
CA PRO A 28 -10.60 3.46 8.49
C PRO A 28 -10.07 4.79 7.95
N LEU A 29 -10.80 5.87 8.22
CA LEU A 29 -10.33 7.21 7.92
C LEU A 29 -9.05 7.50 8.70
N ASN A 30 -8.21 8.33 8.08
CA ASN A 30 -6.96 8.80 8.64
C ASN A 30 -5.96 7.67 8.89
N ALA A 31 -6.10 6.55 8.17
CA ALA A 31 -5.25 5.39 8.32
C ALA A 31 -4.11 5.41 7.29
N LEU A 32 -2.91 5.10 7.77
CA LEU A 32 -1.74 4.89 6.93
C LEU A 32 -1.54 3.39 6.70
N PHE A 33 -1.36 3.01 5.44
CA PHE A 33 -1.13 1.64 5.00
C PHE A 33 0.20 1.53 4.26
N ILE A 34 0.91 0.44 4.47
CA ILE A 34 1.88 -0.10 3.51
C ILE A 34 1.09 -0.93 2.49
N VAL A 35 1.35 -0.72 1.21
CA VAL A 35 0.66 -1.39 0.11
C VAL A 35 1.67 -2.23 -0.66
N LEU A 36 1.30 -3.48 -0.93
CA LEU A 36 2.14 -4.42 -1.67
C LEU A 36 1.47 -4.81 -2.99
N TRP A 37 2.29 -4.84 -4.05
CA TRP A 37 1.90 -5.38 -5.34
C TRP A 37 2.85 -6.51 -5.74
N ILE A 38 2.34 -7.57 -6.38
CA ILE A 38 3.21 -8.58 -7.00
C ILE A 38 3.96 -7.95 -8.17
N ARG A 39 5.20 -8.41 -8.41
CA ARG A 39 6.05 -7.93 -9.51
C ARG A 39 6.10 -8.87 -10.72
N SER A 40 5.61 -10.08 -10.56
CA SER A 40 5.62 -11.12 -11.59
C SER A 40 4.40 -12.01 -11.48
N ASP A 41 4.05 -12.65 -12.60
CA ASP A 41 3.07 -13.73 -12.68
C ASP A 41 3.74 -14.91 -13.42
N PRO A 42 4.07 -16.02 -12.75
CA PRO A 42 3.74 -16.34 -11.35
C PRO A 42 4.49 -15.45 -10.33
N PRO A 43 3.90 -15.19 -9.14
CA PRO A 43 4.56 -14.41 -8.10
C PRO A 43 5.81 -15.11 -7.55
N ARG A 44 6.87 -14.32 -7.32
CA ARG A 44 8.07 -14.78 -6.61
C ARG A 44 7.99 -14.46 -5.12
N GLN A 45 8.48 -15.37 -4.29
CA GLN A 45 8.50 -15.19 -2.84
C GLN A 45 9.30 -13.94 -2.46
N ASN A 46 8.76 -13.13 -1.54
CA ASN A 46 9.36 -11.89 -1.02
C ASN A 46 9.62 -10.80 -2.07
N ASP A 47 9.09 -10.92 -3.29
CA ASP A 47 9.33 -9.98 -4.40
C ASP A 47 8.11 -9.11 -4.68
N PHE A 48 8.01 -8.00 -3.93
CA PHE A 48 6.88 -7.07 -4.02
C PHE A 48 7.33 -5.67 -4.43
N HIS A 49 6.45 -4.94 -5.11
CA HIS A 49 6.53 -3.49 -5.17
C HIS A 49 5.84 -2.92 -3.93
N TRP A 50 6.39 -1.82 -3.39
CA TRP A 50 6.03 -1.27 -2.09
C TRP A 50 5.68 0.21 -2.23
N GLY A 51 4.70 0.65 -1.46
CA GLY A 51 4.32 2.05 -1.34
C GLY A 51 3.52 2.29 -0.07
N TYR A 52 3.26 3.55 0.24
CA TYR A 52 2.26 3.95 1.21
C TYR A 52 0.95 4.32 0.54
N TYR A 53 -0.13 4.14 1.28
CA TYR A 53 -1.41 4.76 1.00
C TYR A 53 -1.93 5.40 2.28
N PHE A 54 -2.21 6.70 2.23
CA PHE A 54 -2.79 7.42 3.35
C PHE A 54 -4.24 7.77 3.04
N HIS A 55 -5.17 7.08 3.70
CA HIS A 55 -6.60 7.19 3.44
C HIS A 55 -7.21 8.31 4.29
N THR A 56 -7.77 9.34 3.65
CA THR A 56 -8.24 10.55 4.34
C THR A 56 -9.71 10.86 4.10
N SER A 57 -10.37 10.18 3.17
CA SER A 57 -11.79 10.39 2.85
C SER A 57 -12.42 9.12 2.29
N ALA A 58 -13.75 9.00 2.36
CA ALA A 58 -14.47 7.89 1.74
C ALA A 58 -14.23 7.76 0.22
N MET A 59 -13.82 8.84 -0.44
CA MET A 59 -13.51 8.85 -1.87
C MET A 59 -12.06 8.43 -2.18
N GLY A 60 -11.18 8.38 -1.18
CA GLY A 60 -9.79 8.02 -1.39
C GLY A 60 -8.80 8.72 -0.47
N GLY A 61 -7.56 8.79 -0.96
CA GLY A 61 -6.41 9.27 -0.19
C GLY A 61 -5.21 9.53 -1.09
N THR A 62 -4.02 9.61 -0.52
CA THR A 62 -2.78 9.83 -1.28
C THR A 62 -1.95 8.55 -1.31
N LYS A 63 -1.47 8.18 -2.49
CA LYS A 63 -0.48 7.11 -2.65
C LYS A 63 0.91 7.73 -2.71
N TYR A 64 1.87 7.12 -2.02
CA TYR A 64 3.27 7.50 -2.06
C TYR A 64 4.13 6.29 -2.43
N HIS A 65 4.87 6.34 -3.53
CA HIS A 65 5.75 5.24 -3.92
C HIS A 65 6.87 5.72 -4.85
N MET A 66 7.88 4.87 -5.03
CA MET A 66 9.02 5.13 -5.90
C MET A 66 9.00 4.17 -7.07
N ARG A 67 9.09 4.67 -8.30
CA ARG A 67 9.20 3.87 -9.52
C ARG A 67 10.63 3.85 -10.02
N ASN A 68 11.05 2.74 -10.62
CA ASN A 68 12.31 2.65 -11.33
C ASN A 68 12.02 2.53 -12.83
N LEU A 69 12.55 3.46 -13.63
CA LEU A 69 12.37 3.52 -15.08
C LEU A 69 13.65 3.19 -15.86
N GLY A 70 14.59 2.44 -15.25
CA GLY A 70 15.88 2.08 -15.84
C GLY A 70 16.95 3.17 -15.70
N GLY A 71 16.59 4.45 -15.70
CA GLY A 71 17.49 5.58 -15.47
C GLY A 71 17.67 6.00 -14.00
N GLY A 72 17.03 5.28 -13.07
CA GLY A 72 17.01 5.61 -11.64
C GLY A 72 15.62 5.50 -11.01
N TRP A 73 15.55 5.81 -9.72
CA TRP A 73 14.32 5.89 -8.95
C TRP A 73 13.74 7.30 -8.99
N MET A 74 12.42 7.38 -9.08
CA MET A 74 11.68 8.65 -9.07
C MET A 74 10.40 8.55 -8.23
N PRO A 75 9.99 9.65 -7.58
CA PRO A 75 8.71 9.72 -6.88
C PRO A 75 7.54 9.67 -7.86
N ASP A 76 6.47 8.97 -7.48
CA ASP A 76 5.18 8.98 -8.17
C ASP A 76 4.04 9.06 -7.15
N HIS A 77 4.06 10.14 -6.37
CA HIS A 77 3.08 10.40 -5.33
C HIS A 77 1.85 11.11 -5.92
N GLY A 78 0.65 10.78 -5.45
CA GLY A 78 -0.53 11.48 -5.91
C GLY A 78 -1.84 11.02 -5.28
N PRO A 79 -2.90 11.84 -5.38
CA PRO A 79 -4.23 11.47 -4.93
C PRO A 79 -4.77 10.29 -5.73
N THR A 80 -5.50 9.40 -5.06
CA THR A 80 -6.17 8.27 -5.69
C THR A 80 -7.39 7.80 -4.88
N GLY A 81 -8.51 7.62 -5.58
CA GLY A 81 -9.65 6.81 -5.11
C GLY A 81 -9.60 5.36 -5.61
N GLY A 82 -8.50 4.98 -6.25
CA GLY A 82 -8.37 3.72 -7.00
C GLY A 82 -7.42 2.71 -6.39
N VAL A 83 -7.12 2.78 -5.08
CA VAL A 83 -6.12 1.88 -4.46
C VAL A 83 -6.43 0.40 -4.72
N PHE A 84 -7.71 0.02 -4.67
CA PHE A 84 -8.20 -1.35 -4.93
C PHE A 84 -8.31 -1.74 -6.41
N LYS A 85 -8.13 -0.79 -7.34
CA LYS A 85 -8.31 -1.02 -8.79
C LYS A 85 -7.07 -1.60 -9.47
N SER A 86 -5.93 -1.64 -8.80
CA SER A 86 -4.70 -2.15 -9.39
C SER A 86 -4.75 -3.68 -9.53
N ASN A 87 -4.52 -4.16 -10.76
CA ASN A 87 -4.53 -5.60 -11.08
C ASN A 87 -3.55 -6.40 -10.23
N PHE A 88 -2.36 -5.87 -9.94
CA PHE A 88 -1.34 -6.57 -9.16
C PHE A 88 -1.40 -6.28 -7.66
N LEU A 89 -2.44 -5.59 -7.18
CA LEU A 89 -2.58 -5.32 -5.75
C LEU A 89 -2.67 -6.63 -4.98
N CYS A 90 -1.76 -6.80 -4.03
CA CYS A 90 -1.71 -7.96 -3.16
C CYS A 90 -2.45 -7.70 -1.86
N VAL A 91 -2.06 -6.67 -1.11
CA VAL A 91 -2.60 -6.39 0.23
C VAL A 91 -2.34 -4.95 0.65
N LEU A 92 -3.22 -4.41 1.50
CA LEU A 92 -2.98 -3.21 2.29
C LEU A 92 -2.71 -3.62 3.75
N VAL A 93 -1.58 -3.22 4.31
CA VAL A 93 -1.20 -3.45 5.71
C VAL A 93 -1.28 -2.14 6.47
N GLN A 94 -2.27 -1.98 7.34
CA GLN A 94 -2.44 -0.81 8.19
C GLN A 94 -1.33 -0.75 9.24
N VAL A 95 -0.67 0.40 9.35
CA VAL A 95 0.45 0.63 10.27
C VAL A 95 0.24 1.79 11.24
N ALA A 96 -0.76 2.65 11.01
CA ALA A 96 -1.12 3.72 11.95
C ALA A 96 -2.54 4.28 11.69
N ILE A 97 -3.07 4.96 12.71
CA ILE A 97 -4.10 6.00 12.58
C ILE A 97 -3.44 7.33 12.89
N VAL A 98 -3.51 8.26 11.94
CA VAL A 98 -2.79 9.54 11.95
C VAL A 98 -3.75 10.65 12.39
N PRO A 99 -3.40 11.46 13.41
CA PRO A 99 -4.21 12.62 13.79
C PRO A 99 -4.27 13.67 12.68
N GLY A 100 -5.45 14.30 12.50
CA GLY A 100 -5.68 15.37 11.52
C GLY A 100 -4.65 16.50 11.54
N THR A 101 -4.16 16.84 12.73
CA THR A 101 -3.22 17.94 12.99
C THR A 101 -1.83 17.72 12.41
N VAL A 102 -1.45 16.48 12.06
CA VAL A 102 -0.09 16.15 11.58
C VAL A 102 -0.05 15.74 10.10
N TYR A 103 -1.12 15.94 9.32
CA TYR A 103 -1.15 15.53 7.90
C TYR A 103 -0.10 16.23 7.05
N GLY A 104 0.10 17.54 7.26
CA GLY A 104 1.14 18.30 6.58
C GLY A 104 2.54 17.76 6.90
N GLN A 105 2.79 17.41 8.16
CA GLN A 105 4.06 16.83 8.58
C GLN A 105 4.27 15.42 7.98
N LEU A 106 3.22 14.60 7.92
CA LEU A 106 3.27 13.31 7.24
C LEU A 106 3.65 13.48 5.77
N ASP A 107 3.00 14.38 5.03
CA ASP A 107 3.31 14.60 3.61
C ASP A 107 4.75 15.11 3.39
N GLN A 108 5.21 16.04 4.24
CA GLN A 108 6.60 16.50 4.24
C GLN A 108 7.59 15.35 4.44
N ILE A 109 7.32 14.45 5.40
CA ILE A 109 8.18 13.29 5.65
C ILE A 109 8.17 12.34 4.45
N MET A 110 6.99 12.02 3.90
CA MET A 110 6.85 11.14 2.72
C MET A 110 7.67 11.65 1.53
N ARG A 111 7.76 12.98 1.35
CA ARG A 111 8.47 13.64 0.25
C ARG A 111 9.92 14.01 0.58
N SER A 112 10.39 13.72 1.79
CA SER A 112 11.69 14.17 2.28
C SER A 112 12.89 13.66 1.50
N HIS A 113 12.70 12.63 0.67
CA HIS A 113 13.73 12.05 -0.20
C HIS A 113 13.44 12.22 -1.70
N ASP A 114 12.46 13.04 -2.09
CA ASP A 114 12.10 13.19 -3.51
C ASP A 114 13.28 13.74 -4.35
N GLY A 115 14.12 14.60 -3.75
CA GLY A 115 15.28 15.21 -4.42
C GLY A 115 16.58 14.41 -4.36
N ASP A 116 16.71 13.44 -3.45
CA ASP A 116 17.96 12.71 -3.21
C ASP A 116 17.80 11.17 -3.20
N VAL A 117 16.65 10.65 -3.66
CA VAL A 117 16.33 9.21 -3.63
C VAL A 117 17.41 8.33 -4.27
N ASN A 118 18.05 8.81 -5.35
CA ASN A 118 19.10 8.07 -6.06
C ASN A 118 20.45 8.09 -5.34
N SER A 119 20.64 8.99 -4.38
CA SER A 119 21.84 9.04 -3.52
C SER A 119 21.76 8.05 -2.35
N ILE A 120 20.59 7.43 -2.14
CA ILE A 120 20.41 6.39 -1.12
C ILE A 120 21.14 5.10 -1.57
N PRO A 121 22.12 4.60 -0.79
CA PRO A 121 22.85 3.37 -1.15
C PRO A 121 21.90 2.17 -1.30
N GLY A 122 22.00 1.47 -2.43
CA GLY A 122 21.19 0.27 -2.70
C GLY A 122 19.68 0.54 -2.76
N VAL A 123 19.27 1.74 -3.16
CA VAL A 123 17.86 2.15 -3.12
C VAL A 123 16.96 1.18 -3.90
N THR A 124 15.86 0.85 -3.23
CA THR A 124 14.69 0.18 -3.79
C THR A 124 13.43 0.85 -3.23
N CYS A 125 12.25 0.60 -3.80
CA CYS A 125 10.99 1.09 -3.20
C CYS A 125 10.84 0.65 -1.74
N ARG A 126 11.31 -0.55 -1.38
CA ARG A 126 11.30 -1.05 0.01
C ARG A 126 12.29 -0.29 0.88
N VAL A 127 13.51 -0.08 0.42
CA VAL A 127 14.55 0.67 1.16
C VAL A 127 14.11 2.11 1.40
N TRP A 128 13.56 2.78 0.37
CA TRP A 128 12.96 4.10 0.54
C TRP A 128 11.82 4.08 1.56
N LEU A 129 10.89 3.12 1.44
CA LEU A 129 9.75 3.00 2.34
C LEU A 129 10.18 2.86 3.81
N MET A 130 11.20 2.04 4.08
CA MET A 130 11.72 1.83 5.44
C MET A 130 12.46 3.07 5.97
N LYS A 131 13.17 3.82 5.13
CA LYS A 131 13.76 5.11 5.54
C LYS A 131 12.68 6.14 5.93
N ILE A 132 11.59 6.21 5.17
CA ILE A 132 10.45 7.06 5.50
C ILE A 132 9.78 6.60 6.80
N LEU A 133 9.61 5.29 6.99
CA LEU A 133 9.06 4.73 8.23
C LEU A 133 9.84 5.16 9.46
N GLN A 134 11.19 5.10 9.40
CA GLN A 134 12.05 5.53 10.49
C GLN A 134 11.81 7.00 10.85
N LYS A 135 11.67 7.89 9.86
CA LYS A 135 11.34 9.30 10.09
C LYS A 135 9.94 9.46 10.72
N LEU A 136 8.95 8.71 10.25
CA LEU A 136 7.60 8.74 10.83
C LEU A 136 7.59 8.28 12.30
N ILE A 137 8.39 7.27 12.65
CA ILE A 137 8.57 6.80 14.03
C ILE A 137 9.27 7.85 14.89
N GLN A 138 10.35 8.45 14.39
CA GLN A 138 11.07 9.52 15.08
C GLN A 138 10.19 10.73 15.40
N GLN A 139 9.21 11.02 14.53
CA GLN A 139 8.23 12.10 14.73
C GLN A 139 6.98 11.66 15.50
N GLY A 140 6.93 10.41 15.97
CA GLY A 140 5.81 9.88 16.76
C GLY A 140 4.52 9.66 15.97
N ILE A 141 4.54 9.75 14.63
CA ILE A 141 3.37 9.56 13.76
C ILE A 141 3.02 8.08 13.63
N VAL A 142 4.04 7.21 13.59
CA VAL A 142 3.87 5.76 13.61
C VAL A 142 4.53 5.22 14.86
N ARG A 143 3.83 4.37 15.61
CA ARG A 143 4.41 3.63 16.72
C ARG A 143 4.72 2.23 16.23
N CYS A 144 5.99 1.86 16.21
CA CYS A 144 6.38 0.52 15.81
C CYS A 144 7.48 -0.03 16.71
N SER A 145 7.32 -1.26 17.17
CA SER A 145 8.26 -1.91 18.10
C SER A 145 9.55 -2.35 17.41
N ASN A 146 9.50 -2.74 16.14
CA ASN A 146 10.65 -3.22 15.39
C ASN A 146 10.44 -3.06 13.87
N VAL A 147 11.25 -2.20 13.24
CA VAL A 147 11.17 -1.88 11.81
C VAL A 147 11.55 -3.06 10.92
N ASP A 148 12.59 -3.81 11.29
CA ASP A 148 13.06 -4.95 10.50
C ASP A 148 12.03 -6.09 10.55
N ALA A 149 11.45 -6.33 11.72
CA ALA A 149 10.37 -7.28 11.89
C ALA A 149 9.11 -6.87 11.10
N LEU A 150 8.81 -5.58 10.98
CA LEU A 150 7.70 -5.11 10.13
C LEU A 150 7.96 -5.45 8.67
N SER A 151 9.18 -5.23 8.16
CA SER A 151 9.49 -5.60 6.78
C SER A 151 9.26 -7.09 6.54
N GLN A 152 9.61 -7.94 7.50
CA GLN A 152 9.39 -9.39 7.42
C GLN A 152 7.91 -9.75 7.52
N GLU A 153 7.15 -9.12 8.43
CA GLU A 153 5.70 -9.28 8.56
C GLU A 153 5.00 -8.94 7.24
N CYS A 154 5.29 -7.78 6.65
CA CYS A 154 4.71 -7.37 5.37
C CYS A 154 5.04 -8.38 4.26
N MET A 155 6.28 -8.88 4.18
CA MET A 155 6.64 -9.91 3.18
C MET A 155 5.89 -11.22 3.40
N ALA A 156 5.74 -11.68 4.65
CA ALA A 156 5.01 -12.89 4.99
C ALA A 156 3.52 -12.77 4.61
N ILE A 157 2.88 -11.65 4.95
CA ILE A 157 1.51 -11.32 4.55
C ILE A 157 1.40 -11.27 3.02
N GLY A 158 2.35 -10.59 2.36
CA GLY A 158 2.40 -10.52 0.90
C GLY A 158 2.48 -11.89 0.23
N ASN A 159 3.30 -12.80 0.76
CA ASN A 159 3.40 -14.17 0.24
C ASN A 159 2.10 -14.95 0.41
N GLN A 160 1.41 -14.76 1.55
CA GLN A 160 0.13 -15.42 1.82
C GLN A 160 -0.94 -15.05 0.77
N TYR A 161 -0.93 -13.82 0.26
CA TYR A 161 -1.94 -13.31 -0.67
C TYR A 161 -1.45 -13.20 -2.13
N SER A 162 -0.20 -13.57 -2.43
CA SER A 162 0.37 -13.37 -3.77
C SER A 162 -0.33 -14.19 -4.85
N ALA A 163 -0.73 -15.43 -4.54
CA ALA A 163 -1.44 -16.29 -5.48
C ALA A 163 -2.83 -15.75 -5.85
N SER A 164 -3.58 -15.23 -4.86
CA SER A 164 -4.87 -14.57 -5.11
C SER A 164 -4.71 -13.22 -5.82
N ALA A 165 -3.58 -12.54 -5.60
CA ALA A 165 -3.18 -11.36 -6.34
C ALA A 165 -3.05 -11.66 -7.84
N ALA A 166 -2.32 -12.72 -8.22
CA ALA A 166 -2.06 -13.12 -9.60
C ALA A 166 -3.34 -13.38 -10.41
N ILE A 167 -4.32 -14.06 -9.82
CA ILE A 167 -5.60 -14.35 -10.48
C ILE A 167 -6.64 -13.23 -10.35
N ASN A 168 -6.24 -12.05 -9.85
CA ASN A 168 -7.10 -10.90 -9.62
C ASN A 168 -8.37 -11.18 -8.78
N GLN A 169 -8.23 -12.01 -7.74
CA GLN A 169 -9.33 -12.31 -6.81
C GLN A 169 -9.72 -11.07 -5.99
N GLN A 170 -11.02 -10.77 -5.95
CA GLN A 170 -11.58 -9.60 -5.25
C GLN A 170 -12.54 -10.03 -4.12
N PRO A 171 -12.67 -9.25 -3.03
CA PRO A 171 -11.93 -8.02 -2.74
C PRO A 171 -10.47 -8.31 -2.31
N ARG A 172 -9.59 -7.32 -2.46
CA ARG A 172 -8.21 -7.42 -1.97
C ARG A 172 -8.16 -7.30 -0.44
N PRO A 173 -7.29 -8.06 0.24
CA PRO A 173 -7.20 -8.08 1.70
C PRO A 173 -6.68 -6.76 2.27
N VAL A 174 -7.19 -6.43 3.46
CA VAL A 174 -6.69 -5.37 4.33
C VAL A 174 -6.36 -6.01 5.67
N VAL A 175 -5.13 -5.83 6.14
CA VAL A 175 -4.60 -6.46 7.36
C VAL A 175 -4.07 -5.37 8.29
N ARG A 176 -4.19 -5.54 9.60
CA ARG A 176 -3.53 -4.66 10.59
C ARG A 176 -2.19 -5.27 10.97
N SER A 177 -1.12 -4.47 10.93
CA SER A 177 0.18 -4.89 11.45
C SER A 177 0.05 -5.21 12.95
N ARG A 178 0.78 -6.23 13.41
CA ARG A 178 0.92 -6.55 14.83
C ARG A 178 2.05 -5.77 15.49
N LEU A 179 2.93 -5.19 14.68
CA LEU A 179 4.16 -4.54 15.11
C LEU A 179 4.03 -3.02 15.19
N CYS A 180 3.21 -2.43 14.31
CA CYS A 180 2.92 -1.00 14.32
C CYS A 180 1.42 -0.70 14.46
N LEU A 181 1.02 -0.13 15.60
CA LEU A 181 -0.32 0.40 15.89
C LEU A 181 -0.26 1.55 16.91
#